data_AF-A0A496RBG9-F1
#
_entry.id   AF-A0A496RBG9-F1
#
_cell.length_a   1.000
_cell.length_b   1.000
_cell.length_c   1.000
_cell.angle_alpha   90.00
_cell.angle_beta   90.00
_cell.angle_gamma   90.00
#
_symmetry.space_group_name_H-M   'P 1'
#
loop_
_entity.id
_entity.type
_entity.pdbx_description
1 polymer ?
#
loop_
_entity_poly.entity_id
_entity_poly.type
_entity_poly.pdbx_seq_one_letter_code
_entity_poly.pdbx_strand_id
1 'polypeptide(L)'
;MGESFAKVSEEVQNHLKQLSGSVVLPEGEDALELLASGWLEKETSFMNQVEEENLEEVEIFSPDETKGGLIMTYSGSLLTLGPLGEDGRNVEYVSIGLRTDVPESTRSGGSAIKGEITIGEPVQFRDGPIIKSSPVYKIAVVQEELPLEAEEELLSNVTQVLADEFAEVNKTLIFE
;
A
#
# COMPACT_ATOMS: atom_id res chain seq x y z
N MET A 1 -18.39 4.29 -19.96
CA MET A 1 -17.66 4.35 -18.69
C MET A 1 -18.33 3.36 -17.78
N GLY A 2 -17.60 2.32 -17.40
CA GLY A 2 -18.14 1.25 -16.54
C GLY A 2 -18.38 1.74 -15.11
N GLU A 3 -19.01 0.87 -14.32
CA GLU A 3 -19.50 1.20 -12.99
C GLU A 3 -18.38 1.28 -11.95
N SER A 4 -17.25 0.60 -12.17
CA SER A 4 -16.12 0.49 -11.24
C SER A 4 -15.21 1.70 -11.37
N PHE A 5 -14.90 2.13 -12.60
CA PHE A 5 -14.07 3.32 -12.83
C PHE A 5 -14.67 4.59 -12.23
N ALA A 6 -16.01 4.68 -12.15
CA ALA A 6 -16.70 5.82 -11.53
C ALA A 6 -16.70 5.78 -10.00
N LYS A 7 -16.39 4.64 -9.37
CA LYS A 7 -16.38 4.46 -7.91
C LYS A 7 -15.03 4.79 -7.27
N VAL A 8 -13.94 4.67 -8.02
CA VAL A 8 -12.59 5.03 -7.54
C VAL A 8 -12.41 6.55 -7.47
N SER A 9 -11.57 7.05 -6.55
CA SER A 9 -11.30 8.49 -6.42
C SER A 9 -10.65 9.08 -7.67
N GLU A 10 -10.78 10.39 -7.89
CA GLU A 10 -10.22 11.05 -9.08
C GLU A 10 -8.70 10.87 -9.22
N GLU A 11 -7.98 10.86 -8.10
CA GLU A 11 -6.53 10.66 -8.05
C GLU A 11 -6.15 9.25 -8.52
N VAL A 12 -6.90 8.25 -8.05
CA VAL A 12 -6.73 6.85 -8.47
C VAL A 12 -7.11 6.70 -9.93
N GLN A 13 -8.23 7.27 -10.38
CA GLN A 13 -8.64 7.28 -11.79
C GLN A 13 -7.52 7.82 -12.69
N ASN A 14 -6.87 8.92 -12.27
CA ASN A 14 -5.77 9.51 -13.02
C ASN A 14 -4.54 8.60 -13.05
N HIS A 15 -4.25 7.88 -11.95
CA HIS A 15 -3.20 6.88 -11.93
C HIS A 15 -3.50 5.68 -12.85
N LEU A 16 -4.72 5.13 -12.80
CA LEU A 16 -5.13 4.00 -13.64
C LEU A 16 -5.11 4.35 -15.14
N LYS A 17 -5.48 5.59 -15.51
CA LYS A 17 -5.34 6.10 -16.88
C LYS A 17 -3.90 6.14 -17.39
N GLN A 18 -2.93 6.34 -16.50
CA GLN A 18 -1.51 6.29 -16.87
C GLN A 18 -1.05 4.84 -17.07
N LEU A 19 -1.60 3.89 -16.32
CA LEU A 19 -1.27 2.47 -16.40
C LEU A 19 -1.94 1.76 -17.59
N SER A 20 -3.13 2.16 -18.01
CA SER A 20 -3.88 1.49 -19.08
C SER A 20 -3.13 1.39 -20.40
N GLY A 21 -2.16 2.26 -20.66
CA GLY A 21 -1.29 2.19 -21.84
C GLY A 21 -0.25 1.05 -21.81
N SER A 22 -0.08 0.38 -20.66
CA SER A 22 0.89 -0.70 -20.45
C SER A 22 0.26 -2.09 -20.26
N VAL A 23 -1.07 -2.17 -20.23
CA VAL A 23 -1.82 -3.42 -20.01
C VAL A 23 -2.21 -4.05 -21.34
N VAL A 24 -2.00 -5.36 -21.47
CA VAL A 24 -2.54 -6.16 -22.58
C VAL A 24 -3.92 -6.65 -22.15
N LEU A 25 -4.95 -6.36 -22.94
CA LEU A 25 -6.33 -6.72 -22.63
C LEU A 25 -6.86 -7.83 -23.54
N PRO A 26 -7.81 -8.64 -23.04
CA PRO A 26 -8.67 -9.45 -23.88
C PRO A 26 -9.48 -8.61 -24.88
N GLU A 27 -9.86 -9.20 -26.01
CA GLU A 27 -10.73 -8.53 -26.98
C GLU A 27 -12.08 -8.14 -26.35
N GLY A 28 -12.39 -6.84 -26.35
CA GLY A 28 -13.69 -6.32 -25.91
C GLY A 28 -13.75 -5.82 -24.47
N GLU A 29 -12.69 -5.98 -23.67
CA GLU A 29 -12.62 -5.42 -22.33
C GLU A 29 -12.08 -3.97 -22.31
N ASP A 30 -12.60 -3.16 -21.39
CA ASP A 30 -12.12 -1.81 -21.13
C ASP A 30 -11.03 -1.87 -20.04
N ALA A 31 -9.77 -1.58 -20.40
CA ALA A 31 -8.63 -1.61 -19.48
C ALA A 31 -8.91 -0.84 -18.20
N LEU A 32 -9.55 0.32 -18.32
CA LEU A 32 -9.79 1.18 -17.18
C LEU A 32 -10.78 0.56 -16.21
N GLU A 33 -11.76 -0.18 -16.72
CA GLU A 33 -12.76 -0.85 -15.90
C GLU A 33 -12.14 -2.04 -15.16
N LEU A 34 -11.36 -2.87 -15.86
CA LEU A 34 -10.66 -4.00 -15.27
C LEU A 34 -9.64 -3.54 -14.21
N LEU A 35 -8.85 -2.51 -14.53
CA LEU A 35 -7.92 -1.91 -13.57
C LEU A 35 -8.63 -1.31 -12.35
N ALA A 36 -9.79 -0.66 -12.56
CA ALA A 36 -10.57 -0.10 -11.46
C ALA A 36 -11.20 -1.17 -10.57
N SER A 37 -11.73 -2.26 -11.15
CA SER A 37 -12.28 -3.36 -10.35
C SER A 37 -11.18 -4.00 -9.50
N GLY A 38 -10.03 -4.32 -10.08
CA GLY A 38 -8.91 -4.86 -9.33
C GLY A 38 -8.39 -3.91 -8.25
N TRP A 39 -8.36 -2.61 -8.52
CA TRP A 39 -7.97 -1.64 -7.49
C TRP A 39 -8.99 -1.57 -6.33
N LEU A 40 -10.29 -1.61 -6.62
CA LEU A 40 -11.35 -1.62 -5.59
C LEU A 40 -11.30 -2.90 -4.75
N GLU A 41 -10.98 -4.04 -5.36
CA GLU A 41 -10.77 -5.30 -4.64
C GLU A 41 -9.61 -5.19 -3.66
N LYS A 42 -8.47 -4.62 -4.09
CA LYS A 42 -7.32 -4.34 -3.20
C LYS A 42 -7.67 -3.38 -2.06
N GLU A 43 -8.41 -2.31 -2.36
CA GLU A 43 -8.88 -1.39 -1.32
C GLU A 43 -9.76 -2.12 -0.30
N THR A 44 -10.68 -2.96 -0.78
CA THR A 44 -11.58 -3.74 0.08
C THR A 44 -10.78 -4.68 0.98
N SER A 45 -9.82 -5.42 0.41
CA SER A 45 -8.88 -6.27 1.16
C SER A 45 -8.13 -5.50 2.23
N PHE A 46 -7.57 -4.32 1.90
CA PHE A 46 -6.90 -3.46 2.85
C PHE A 46 -7.81 -3.07 4.01
N MET A 47 -9.01 -2.59 3.71
CA MET A 47 -9.97 -2.16 4.74
C MET A 47 -10.44 -3.31 5.63
N ASN A 48 -10.62 -4.51 5.06
CA ASN A 48 -10.96 -5.70 5.84
C ASN A 48 -9.86 -6.04 6.84
N GLN A 49 -8.58 -5.99 6.43
CA GLN A 49 -7.45 -6.26 7.32
C GLN A 49 -7.28 -5.19 8.40
N VAL A 50 -7.52 -3.92 8.05
CA VAL A 50 -7.57 -2.82 9.04
C VAL A 50 -8.63 -3.06 10.10
N GLU A 51 -9.82 -3.52 9.70
CA GLU A 51 -10.92 -3.83 10.63
C GLU A 51 -10.66 -5.11 11.45
N GLU A 52 -10.18 -6.18 10.81
CA GLU A 52 -9.91 -7.48 11.44
C GLU A 52 -8.85 -7.37 12.55
N GLU A 53 -7.81 -6.58 12.31
CA GLU A 53 -6.70 -6.38 13.25
C GLU A 53 -6.86 -5.11 14.11
N ASN A 54 -8.04 -4.47 14.03
CA ASN A 54 -8.40 -3.31 14.86
C ASN A 54 -7.39 -2.15 14.77
N LEU A 55 -6.90 -1.88 13.55
CA LEU A 55 -6.05 -0.73 13.24
C LEU A 55 -6.92 0.53 13.09
N GLU A 56 -6.39 1.69 13.48
CA GLU A 56 -7.10 2.97 13.33
C GLU A 56 -6.69 3.65 12.03
N GLU A 57 -7.68 4.02 11.21
CA GLU A 57 -7.46 4.87 10.04
C GLU A 57 -7.16 6.32 10.49
N VAL A 58 -6.04 6.86 10.04
CA VAL A 58 -5.60 8.24 10.33
C VAL A 58 -5.31 9.00 9.05
N GLU A 59 -5.41 10.32 9.08
CA GLU A 59 -5.06 11.16 7.92
C GLU A 59 -3.55 11.48 7.84
N ILE A 60 -2.86 11.41 8.98
CA ILE A 60 -1.45 11.80 9.15
C ILE A 60 -0.74 10.78 10.03
N PHE A 61 0.45 10.35 9.62
CA PHE A 61 1.39 9.59 10.43
C PHE A 61 2.64 10.43 10.72
N SER A 62 2.91 10.67 12.01
CA SER A 62 4.07 11.45 12.45
C SER A 62 5.34 10.59 12.44
N PRO A 63 6.51 11.13 12.05
CA PRO A 63 7.78 10.41 12.18
C PRO A 63 8.10 10.03 13.64
N ASP A 64 7.54 10.76 14.61
CA ASP A 64 7.71 10.53 16.05
C ASP A 64 6.64 9.59 16.64
N GLU A 65 5.69 9.10 15.84
CA GLU A 65 4.60 8.21 16.30
C GLU A 65 5.17 6.89 16.83
N THR A 66 5.17 6.60 18.13
CA THR A 66 5.83 5.40 18.66
C THR A 66 5.33 4.09 18.05
N LYS A 67 4.07 4.03 17.62
CA LYS A 67 3.45 2.85 17.02
C LYS A 67 3.81 2.70 15.55
N GLY A 68 3.66 1.50 15.04
CA GLY A 68 3.74 1.16 13.65
C GLY A 68 2.43 1.39 12.91
N GLY A 69 2.50 1.31 11.60
CA GLY A 69 1.36 1.53 10.74
C GLY A 69 1.53 0.90 9.37
N LEU A 70 0.41 0.77 8.69
CA LEU A 70 0.30 0.22 7.35
C LEU A 70 -0.25 1.30 6.42
N ILE A 71 0.40 1.48 5.28
CA ILE A 71 0.08 2.53 4.32
C ILE A 71 -0.20 1.89 2.97
N MET A 72 -1.35 2.22 2.39
CA MET A 72 -1.67 1.91 1.00
C MET A 72 -1.45 3.16 0.16
N THR A 73 -0.84 2.99 -1.01
CA THR A 73 -0.61 4.08 -1.97
C THR A 73 -1.60 4.04 -3.12
N TYR A 74 -1.74 5.13 -3.88
CA TYR A 74 -2.61 5.16 -5.07
C TYR A 74 -2.26 4.10 -6.12
N SER A 75 -1.01 3.63 -6.16
CA SER A 75 -0.59 2.54 -7.05
C SER A 75 -0.96 1.14 -6.55
N GLY A 76 -1.57 1.04 -5.37
CA GLY A 76 -1.85 -0.24 -4.73
C GLY A 76 -0.59 -0.92 -4.19
N SER A 77 0.50 -0.18 -3.98
CA SER A 77 1.66 -0.68 -3.23
C SER A 77 1.41 -0.48 -1.73
N LEU A 78 1.99 -1.38 -0.92
CA LEU A 78 1.94 -1.32 0.53
C LEU A 78 3.27 -0.83 1.09
N LEU A 79 3.19 -0.04 2.15
CA LEU A 79 4.32 0.39 2.94
C LEU A 79 3.99 0.13 4.41
N THR A 80 4.81 -0.68 5.04
CA THR A 80 4.66 -1.11 6.43
C THR A 80 5.74 -0.45 7.25
N LEU A 81 5.34 0.30 8.26
CA LEU A 81 6.19 0.99 9.20
C LEU A 81 6.10 0.25 10.53
N GLY A 82 7.20 -0.33 10.99
CA GLY A 82 7.29 -0.89 12.32
C GLY A 82 7.24 0.17 13.43
N PRO A 83 7.08 -0.25 14.69
CA PRO A 83 7.15 0.64 15.84
C PRO A 83 8.52 1.29 15.97
N LEU A 84 8.58 2.41 16.68
CA LEU A 84 9.82 3.15 16.91
C LEU A 84 10.68 2.46 17.97
N GLY A 85 11.75 1.78 17.53
CA GLY A 85 12.78 1.22 18.39
C GLY A 85 13.97 2.15 18.63
N GLU A 86 14.95 1.70 19.43
CA GLU A 86 16.18 2.46 19.72
C GLU A 86 17.03 2.73 18.46
N ASP A 87 17.03 1.79 17.51
CA ASP A 87 17.78 1.87 16.26
C ASP A 87 16.95 2.49 15.10
N GLY A 88 15.74 3.00 15.39
CA GLY A 88 14.77 3.48 14.40
C GLY A 88 13.67 2.46 14.13
N ARG A 89 13.05 2.54 12.93
CA ARG A 89 11.94 1.65 12.53
C ARG A 89 12.36 0.70 11.44
N ASN A 90 11.83 -0.51 11.50
CA ASN A 90 11.83 -1.42 10.36
C ASN A 90 10.77 -0.97 9.36
N VAL A 91 11.14 -0.84 8.10
CA VAL A 91 10.22 -0.44 7.03
C VAL A 91 10.25 -1.49 5.94
N GLU A 92 9.08 -1.95 5.54
CA GLU A 92 8.87 -2.83 4.41
C GLU A 92 8.08 -2.10 3.33
N TYR A 93 8.52 -2.21 2.09
CA TYR A 93 7.78 -1.75 0.93
C TYR A 93 7.49 -2.96 0.03
N VAL A 94 6.21 -3.15 -0.27
CA VAL A 94 5.73 -4.21 -1.17
C VAL A 94 5.18 -3.54 -2.43
N SER A 95 5.84 -3.79 -3.55
CA SER A 95 5.42 -3.26 -4.85
C SER A 95 4.42 -4.20 -5.48
N ILE A 96 3.14 -3.81 -5.51
CA ILE A 96 2.06 -4.65 -6.03
C ILE A 96 1.44 -4.05 -7.30
N GLY A 97 2.25 -3.29 -8.03
CA GLY A 97 1.93 -2.82 -9.38
C GLY A 97 2.24 -3.90 -10.43
N LEU A 98 1.76 -3.68 -11.67
CA LEU A 98 2.00 -4.53 -12.85
C LEU A 98 3.47 -4.48 -13.35
N ARG A 99 4.36 -3.90 -12.54
CA ARG A 99 5.73 -3.56 -12.90
C ARG A 99 6.66 -4.70 -12.53
N THR A 100 7.34 -5.26 -13.52
CA THR A 100 8.34 -6.32 -13.35
C THR A 100 9.73 -5.81 -12.95
N ASP A 101 9.92 -4.48 -12.87
CA ASP A 101 11.22 -3.82 -12.65
C ASP A 101 11.49 -3.37 -11.21
N VAL A 102 10.56 -3.59 -10.28
CA VAL A 102 10.72 -3.31 -8.84
C VAL A 102 10.64 -4.63 -8.07
N PRO A 103 11.52 -4.89 -7.08
CA PRO A 103 11.41 -6.09 -6.25
C PRO A 103 10.01 -6.18 -5.63
N GLU A 104 9.42 -7.38 -5.64
CA GLU A 104 8.09 -7.63 -5.08
C GLU A 104 7.98 -7.11 -3.64
N SER A 105 9.05 -7.26 -2.86
CA SER A 105 9.22 -6.61 -1.56
C SER A 105 10.68 -6.21 -1.29
N THR A 106 10.85 -5.19 -0.46
CA THR A 106 12.16 -4.77 0.08
C THR A 106 11.99 -4.26 1.51
N ARG A 107 12.96 -4.58 2.37
CA ARG A 107 12.95 -4.24 3.79
C ARG A 107 14.21 -3.48 4.16
N SER A 108 14.08 -2.48 5.04
CA SER A 108 15.20 -1.73 5.59
C SER A 108 14.98 -1.43 7.06
N GLY A 109 15.92 -1.85 7.90
CA GLY A 109 15.94 -1.52 9.32
C GLY A 109 16.58 -0.16 9.57
N GLY A 110 16.19 0.48 10.67
CA GLY A 110 16.67 1.81 11.06
C GLY A 110 16.32 2.90 10.05
N SER A 111 15.18 2.74 9.38
CA SER A 111 14.71 3.70 8.37
C SER A 111 14.29 5.01 9.00
N ALA A 112 14.53 6.11 8.29
CA ALA A 112 14.21 7.47 8.71
C ALA A 112 13.27 8.14 7.71
N ILE A 113 12.05 8.45 8.16
CA ILE A 113 11.03 9.14 7.37
C ILE A 113 11.37 10.63 7.28
N LYS A 114 11.24 11.20 6.09
CA LYS A 114 11.52 12.61 5.83
C LYS A 114 10.25 13.45 5.94
N GLY A 115 9.83 13.70 7.18
CA GLY A 115 8.65 14.50 7.50
C GLY A 115 7.43 13.66 7.86
N GLU A 116 6.29 14.32 7.97
CA GLU A 116 4.99 13.66 8.20
C GLU A 116 4.52 12.95 6.93
N ILE A 117 3.85 11.82 7.10
CA ILE A 117 3.19 11.11 6.01
C ILE A 117 1.72 11.50 6.02
N THR A 118 1.24 12.04 4.92
CA THR A 118 -0.14 12.53 4.78
C THR A 118 -0.79 11.94 3.54
N ILE A 119 -2.10 11.67 3.62
CA ILE A 119 -2.89 11.25 2.47
C ILE A 119 -2.74 12.26 1.31
N GLY A 120 -2.60 11.75 0.09
CA GLY A 120 -2.42 12.54 -1.12
C GLY A 120 -0.98 12.97 -1.41
N GLU A 121 -0.05 12.75 -0.48
CA GLU A 121 1.37 13.07 -0.64
C GLU A 121 2.26 11.82 -0.68
N PRO A 122 3.37 11.84 -1.45
CA PRO A 122 4.31 10.73 -1.50
C PRO A 122 5.17 10.65 -0.23
N VAL A 123 5.34 9.45 0.31
CA VAL A 123 6.28 9.20 1.40
C VAL A 123 7.70 9.40 0.88
N GLN A 124 8.51 10.13 1.65
CA GLN A 124 9.93 10.31 1.38
C GLN A 124 10.73 9.72 2.54
N PHE A 125 11.77 8.96 2.21
CA PHE A 125 12.72 8.45 3.19
C PHE A 125 14.04 9.21 3.05
N ARG A 126 14.70 9.46 4.18
CA ARG A 126 16.12 9.82 4.20
C ARG A 126 16.96 8.57 3.97
N ASP A 127 16.63 7.53 4.73
CA ASP A 127 17.21 6.19 4.68
C ASP A 127 16.04 5.19 4.77
N GLY A 128 15.95 4.23 3.84
CA GLY A 128 14.84 3.29 3.79
C GLY A 128 14.83 2.42 2.53
N PRO A 129 13.82 1.56 2.36
CA PRO A 129 13.79 0.58 1.28
C PRO A 129 13.56 1.21 -0.10
N ILE A 130 12.99 2.42 -0.13
CA ILE A 130 12.79 3.26 -1.31
C ILE A 130 13.07 4.71 -0.96
N ILE A 131 13.43 5.54 -1.95
CA ILE A 131 13.62 6.99 -1.72
C ILE A 131 12.28 7.73 -1.66
N LYS A 132 11.33 7.34 -2.51
CA LYS A 132 10.04 7.99 -2.67
C LYS A 132 8.96 7.01 -3.13
N SER A 133 7.80 7.02 -2.49
CA SER A 133 6.63 6.25 -2.92
C SER A 133 5.74 7.02 -3.91
N SER A 134 4.75 6.35 -4.47
CA SER A 134 3.53 7.00 -4.99
C SER A 134 2.77 7.69 -3.85
N PRO A 135 1.88 8.65 -4.15
CA PRO A 135 1.16 9.34 -3.09
C PRO A 135 0.29 8.38 -2.27
N VAL A 136 0.19 8.68 -0.97
CA VAL A 136 -0.54 7.87 0.00
C VAL A 136 -2.02 7.95 -0.26
N TYR A 137 -2.68 6.79 -0.21
CA TYR A 137 -4.12 6.68 -0.30
C TYR A 137 -4.77 6.55 1.07
N LYS A 138 -4.27 5.61 1.89
CA LYS A 138 -4.78 5.31 3.23
C LYS A 138 -3.65 5.02 4.19
N ILE A 139 -3.86 5.33 5.46
CA ILE A 139 -2.93 5.09 6.56
C ILE A 139 -3.73 4.44 7.68
N ALA A 140 -3.23 3.32 8.19
CA ALA A 140 -3.76 2.64 9.36
C ALA A 140 -2.66 2.48 10.41
N VAL A 141 -2.96 2.71 11.68
CA VAL A 141 -2.00 2.69 12.79
C VAL A 141 -2.46 1.69 13.84
N VAL A 142 -1.52 0.93 14.38
CA VAL A 142 -1.81 -0.01 15.48
C VAL A 142 -2.35 0.77 16.67
N GLN A 143 -3.47 0.33 17.25
CA GLN A 143 -4.03 0.99 18.44
C GLN A 143 -3.63 0.32 19.74
N GLU A 144 -3.46 -1.00 19.71
CA GLU A 144 -3.12 -1.76 20.90
C GLU A 144 -1.69 -1.46 21.37
N GLU A 145 -1.50 -1.35 22.68
CA GLU A 145 -0.16 -1.28 23.25
C GLU A 145 0.45 -2.67 23.25
N LEU A 146 1.26 -2.96 22.24
CA LEU A 146 1.96 -4.23 22.07
C LEU A 146 3.46 -4.06 22.37
N PRO A 147 4.14 -5.13 22.81
CA PRO A 147 5.60 -5.18 22.76
C PRO A 147 6.09 -5.00 21.32
N LEU A 148 7.22 -4.30 21.14
CA LEU A 148 7.77 -3.98 19.81
C LEU A 148 7.82 -5.19 18.86
N GLU A 149 8.29 -6.34 19.35
CA GLU A 149 8.41 -7.56 18.57
C GLU A 149 7.05 -8.13 18.15
N ALA A 150 6.03 -8.06 19.02
CA ALA A 150 4.68 -8.52 18.71
C ALA A 150 3.97 -7.58 17.72
N GLU A 151 4.21 -6.26 17.83
CA GLU A 151 3.68 -5.28 16.89
C GLU A 151 4.32 -5.42 15.49
N GLU A 152 5.63 -5.69 15.44
CA GLU A 152 6.32 -6.03 14.19
C GLU A 152 5.78 -7.32 13.57
N GLU A 153 5.54 -8.35 14.38
CA GLU A 153 4.97 -9.62 13.91
C GLU A 153 3.55 -9.42 13.35
N LEU A 154 2.70 -8.68 14.07
CA LEU A 154 1.35 -8.31 13.61
C LEU A 154 1.41 -7.62 12.24
N LEU A 155 2.17 -6.55 12.14
CA LEU A 155 2.29 -5.77 10.90
C LEU A 155 2.89 -6.59 9.75
N SER A 156 3.88 -7.45 10.01
CA SER A 156 4.45 -8.32 8.99
C SER A 156 3.43 -9.36 8.51
N ASN A 157 2.61 -9.92 9.40
CA ASN A 157 1.58 -10.90 9.04
C ASN A 157 0.51 -10.26 8.16
N VAL A 158 -0.01 -9.10 8.57
CA VAL A 158 -0.99 -8.32 7.79
C VAL A 158 -0.45 -7.97 6.41
N THR A 159 0.80 -7.51 6.37
CA THR A 159 1.47 -7.17 5.10
C THR A 159 1.57 -8.37 4.18
N GLN A 160 1.90 -9.55 4.72
CA GLN A 160 2.00 -10.78 3.93
C GLN A 160 0.63 -11.20 3.37
N VAL A 161 -0.42 -11.19 4.20
CA VAL A 161 -1.78 -11.53 3.75
C VAL A 161 -2.23 -10.59 2.63
N LEU A 162 -2.05 -9.28 2.79
CA LEU A 162 -2.41 -8.31 1.77
C LEU A 162 -1.56 -8.44 0.50
N ALA A 163 -0.27 -8.74 0.64
CA ALA A 163 0.60 -8.97 -0.51
C ALA A 163 0.11 -10.16 -1.35
N ASP A 164 -0.25 -11.26 -0.69
CA ASP A 164 -0.80 -12.45 -1.35
C ASP A 164 -2.16 -12.15 -2.00
N GLU A 165 -3.08 -11.50 -1.30
CA GLU A 165 -4.39 -11.12 -1.84
C GLU A 165 -4.26 -10.19 -3.05
N PHE A 166 -3.42 -9.16 -2.97
CA PHE A 166 -3.23 -8.21 -4.07
C PHE A 166 -2.52 -8.87 -5.26
N ALA A 167 -1.66 -9.86 -5.03
CA ALA A 167 -1.03 -10.64 -6.09
C ALA A 167 -2.07 -11.52 -6.80
N GLU A 168 -3.00 -12.14 -6.08
CA GLU A 168 -4.13 -12.87 -6.67
C GLU A 168 -5.02 -11.94 -7.50
N VAL A 169 -5.34 -10.75 -7.00
CA VAL A 169 -6.06 -9.74 -7.79
C VAL A 169 -5.30 -9.40 -9.07
N ASN A 170 -3.98 -9.19 -9.02
CA ASN A 170 -3.22 -8.89 -10.24
C ASN A 170 -3.21 -10.03 -11.26
N LYS A 171 -3.25 -11.29 -10.83
CA LYS A 171 -3.32 -12.46 -11.73
C LYS A 171 -4.62 -12.51 -12.52
N THR A 172 -5.70 -11.93 -12.01
CA THR A 172 -6.96 -11.84 -12.78
C THR A 172 -6.93 -10.70 -13.80
N LEU A 173 -6.00 -9.74 -13.66
CA LEU A 173 -5.85 -8.59 -14.55
C LEU A 173 -4.84 -8.85 -15.70
N ILE A 174 -3.82 -9.67 -15.46
CA ILE A 174 -2.77 -9.99 -16.45
C ILE A 174 -3.05 -11.38 -17.03
N PHE A 175 -3.45 -11.44 -18.29
CA PHE A 175 -3.46 -12.67 -19.07
C PHE A 175 -2.16 -12.78 -19.89
N GLU A 176 -1.41 -13.87 -19.72
CA GLU A 176 -0.25 -14.22 -20.58
C GLU A 176 -0.68 -14.63 -22.00
#